data_AF-I0IMJ3-F1
#
_entry.id   AF-I0IMJ3-F1
#
_cell.length_a   1.000
_cell.length_b   1.000
_cell.length_c   1.000
_cell.angle_alpha   90.00
_cell.angle_beta   90.00
_cell.angle_gamma   90.00
#
_symmetry.space_group_name_H-M   'P 1'
#
loop_
_entity.id
_entity.type
_entity.pdbx_description
1 polymer ?
#
loop_
_entity_poly.entity_id
_entity_poly.type
_entity_poly.pdbx_seq_one_letter_code
_entity_poly.pdbx_strand_id
1 'polypeptide(L)'
;MSDSKKKTLKILCALGIFFLVASCHNEIPGASHLPTSSGPKHFIVYYGPSPKSFSHVDWAIVQDSYRPAPYAKTVYFAYLSLGEIDPGTNVSKELSAIPGELSRVTLSKNVFWHSRVADIRRDSFRQALLRQIQDDLRNRFGGIFLDTLDSPLEYRKEHPIKGKGIRRAMKSFIQTVHASYPGIRIIVNRGFEILPSIAPEISGVLFEDFCSRFDEETKTYVSVPEDERQSFLQLIYQAKKRNPELVVLALDYDDPDHPAFTKKCEQISRREDFPHYVSDWTLSTSVSRGK
;
A
#
# COMPACT_ATOMS: atom_id res chain seq x y z
N MET A 1 -25.45 78.94 -10.95
CA MET A 1 -24.94 79.03 -12.34
C MET A 1 -23.93 77.91 -12.55
N SER A 2 -24.18 77.10 -13.59
CA SER A 2 -23.37 76.01 -14.20
C SER A 2 -23.03 74.80 -13.30
N ASP A 3 -23.64 73.62 -13.41
CA ASP A 3 -23.64 72.61 -14.53
C ASP A 3 -22.23 71.95 -14.65
N SER A 4 -21.99 70.62 -14.70
CA SER A 4 -22.80 69.50 -15.17
C SER A 4 -22.25 68.12 -14.74
N LYS A 5 -23.18 67.18 -14.47
CA LYS A 5 -23.25 65.74 -14.85
C LYS A 5 -22.13 64.71 -14.54
N LYS A 6 -22.55 63.75 -13.68
CA LYS A 6 -22.61 62.27 -13.85
C LYS A 6 -21.36 61.52 -14.37
N LYS A 7 -20.86 60.59 -13.54
CA LYS A 7 -20.69 59.17 -13.92
C LYS A 7 -20.73 58.27 -12.69
N THR A 8 -21.68 57.33 -12.74
CA THR A 8 -21.89 56.23 -11.80
C THR A 8 -20.83 55.16 -11.99
N LEU A 9 -20.18 54.69 -10.93
CA LEU A 9 -19.54 53.37 -10.93
C LEU A 9 -19.86 52.67 -9.60
N LYS A 10 -20.77 51.69 -9.68
CA LYS A 10 -20.97 50.68 -8.65
C LYS A 10 -19.74 49.78 -8.65
N ILE A 11 -19.07 49.64 -7.51
CA ILE A 11 -18.20 48.49 -7.26
C ILE A 11 -18.76 47.78 -6.02
N LEU A 12 -19.17 46.54 -6.29
CA LEU A 12 -19.71 45.55 -5.37
C LEU A 12 -18.76 45.27 -4.21
N CYS A 13 -19.34 45.00 -3.03
CA CYS A 13 -18.72 44.25 -1.95
C CYS A 13 -18.03 42.99 -2.48
N ALA A 14 -16.76 42.81 -2.13
CA ALA A 14 -16.17 41.50 -1.97
C ALA A 14 -15.68 41.39 -0.52
N LEU A 15 -16.54 40.84 0.35
CA LEU A 15 -16.09 40.26 1.60
C LEU A 15 -15.08 39.18 1.24
N GLY A 16 -13.80 39.44 1.54
CA GLY A 16 -12.79 38.39 1.53
C GLY A 16 -13.13 37.39 2.63
N ILE A 17 -13.79 36.30 2.26
CA ILE A 17 -13.89 35.11 3.10
C ILE A 17 -12.47 34.53 3.14
N PHE A 18 -11.72 34.91 4.17
CA PHE A 18 -10.54 34.16 4.59
C PHE A 18 -11.05 32.80 5.07
N PHE A 19 -10.92 31.79 4.22
CA PHE A 19 -10.99 30.40 4.68
C PHE A 19 -9.77 30.18 5.57
N LEU A 20 -10.00 30.31 6.88
CA LEU A 20 -9.09 29.80 7.89
C LEU A 20 -9.12 28.26 7.75
N VAL A 21 -8.19 27.71 7.00
CA VAL A 21 -7.90 26.27 7.09
C VAL A 21 -7.21 26.08 8.43
N ALA A 22 -8.01 25.84 9.47
CA ALA A 22 -7.50 25.37 10.74
C ALA A 22 -6.80 24.03 10.48
N SER A 23 -5.48 24.08 10.32
CA SER A 23 -4.64 22.90 10.31
C SER A 23 -4.62 22.36 11.74
N CYS A 24 -5.65 21.61 12.12
CA CYS A 24 -5.57 20.72 13.28
C CYS A 24 -4.48 19.71 12.98
N HIS A 25 -3.25 20.03 13.39
CA HIS A 25 -2.20 19.04 13.55
C HIS A 25 -2.67 18.16 14.70
N ASN A 26 -3.41 17.11 14.39
CA ASN A 26 -3.59 16.02 15.31
C ASN A 26 -2.20 15.40 15.46
N GLU A 27 -1.45 15.80 16.49
CA GLU A 27 -0.29 15.04 16.92
C GLU A 27 -0.77 13.62 17.19
N ILE A 28 -0.42 12.69 16.32
CA ILE A 28 -0.71 11.27 16.51
C ILE A 28 0.15 10.81 17.69
N PRO A 29 -0.44 10.46 18.84
CA PRO A 29 0.34 9.99 19.98
C PRO A 29 0.91 8.62 19.60
N GLY A 30 2.23 8.54 19.40
CA GLY A 30 2.91 7.29 19.05
C GLY A 30 3.87 7.34 17.87
N ALA A 31 4.07 8.50 17.22
CA ALA A 31 5.20 8.72 16.32
C ALA A 31 6.52 8.81 17.11
N SER A 32 6.81 7.81 17.94
CA SER A 32 8.12 7.64 18.56
C SER A 32 9.16 7.51 17.46
N HIS A 33 10.20 8.36 17.53
CA HIS A 33 11.38 8.38 16.66
C HIS A 33 11.74 6.99 16.17
N LEU A 34 11.25 6.66 14.98
CA LEU A 34 11.61 5.43 14.30
C LEU A 34 13.10 5.54 13.95
N PRO A 35 13.94 4.54 14.27
CA PRO A 35 15.37 4.60 14.00
C PRO A 35 15.64 4.93 12.53
N THR A 36 16.59 5.84 12.32
CA THR A 36 17.04 6.35 11.03
C THR A 36 17.77 5.29 10.21
N SER A 37 17.28 5.11 8.97
CA SER A 37 17.99 4.67 7.74
C SER A 37 18.74 3.32 7.69
N SER A 38 18.13 2.23 8.14
CA SER A 38 18.39 0.93 7.48
C SER A 38 17.10 0.14 7.39
N GLY A 39 16.84 -0.49 6.23
CA GLY A 39 15.74 -1.46 6.08
C GLY A 39 15.83 -2.61 7.10
N PRO A 40 14.79 -3.45 7.21
CA PRO A 40 14.80 -4.57 8.14
C PRO A 40 15.85 -5.59 7.70
N LYS A 41 16.51 -6.27 8.65
CA LYS A 41 17.26 -7.49 8.33
C LYS A 41 16.32 -8.68 8.25
N HIS A 42 15.31 -8.70 9.12
CA HIS A 42 14.30 -9.73 9.17
C HIS A 42 12.92 -9.08 9.11
N PHE A 43 12.09 -9.56 8.19
CA PHE A 43 10.69 -9.17 8.12
C PHE A 43 9.80 -10.40 7.97
N ILE A 44 8.52 -10.22 8.23
CA ILE A 44 7.49 -11.24 8.02
C ILE A 44 6.24 -10.61 7.40
N VAL A 45 5.53 -11.41 6.61
CA VAL A 45 4.15 -11.16 6.20
C VAL A 45 3.28 -12.26 6.79
N TYR A 46 2.24 -11.90 7.55
CA TYR A 46 1.40 -12.89 8.24
C TYR A 46 -0.05 -12.44 8.35
N TYR A 47 -0.94 -13.22 7.75
CA TYR A 47 -2.39 -13.00 7.74
C TYR A 47 -3.19 -14.11 8.42
N GLY A 48 -2.52 -15.11 9.01
CA GLY A 48 -3.15 -16.18 9.78
C GLY A 48 -3.71 -15.74 11.16
N PRO A 49 -4.27 -16.68 11.94
CA PRO A 49 -4.84 -16.38 13.26
C PRO A 49 -3.79 -15.89 14.28
N SER A 50 -4.18 -14.93 15.13
CA SER A 50 -3.39 -14.25 16.19
C SER A 50 -3.67 -14.88 17.57
N PRO A 51 -2.71 -15.02 18.53
CA PRO A 51 -1.68 -14.03 18.86
C PRO A 51 -0.26 -14.57 18.78
N LYS A 52 0.30 -14.67 17.57
CA LYS A 52 1.76 -14.80 17.44
C LYS A 52 2.40 -13.47 17.82
N SER A 53 3.44 -13.54 18.66
CA SER A 53 4.35 -12.41 18.88
C SER A 53 5.39 -12.41 17.78
N PHE A 54 5.65 -11.23 17.20
CA PHE A 54 6.62 -11.04 16.12
C PHE A 54 7.86 -10.27 16.60
N SER A 55 8.12 -10.28 17.91
CA SER A 55 9.22 -9.54 18.56
C SER A 55 10.63 -9.95 18.10
N HIS A 56 10.75 -11.02 17.32
CA HIS A 56 12.00 -11.54 16.76
C HIS A 56 12.33 -10.99 15.36
N VAL A 57 11.40 -10.25 14.72
CA VAL A 57 11.64 -9.58 13.43
C VAL A 57 11.63 -8.07 13.61
N ASP A 58 12.29 -7.38 12.68
CA ASP A 58 12.35 -5.92 12.67
C ASP A 58 11.01 -5.35 12.18
N TRP A 59 10.49 -5.88 11.06
CA TRP A 59 9.25 -5.43 10.43
C TRP A 59 8.23 -6.57 10.31
N ALA A 60 6.95 -6.30 10.56
CA ALA A 60 5.87 -7.26 10.40
C ALA A 60 4.68 -6.63 9.65
N ILE A 61 4.34 -7.19 8.49
CA ILE A 61 3.13 -6.85 7.73
C ILE A 61 2.02 -7.81 8.17
N VAL A 62 0.95 -7.28 8.72
CA VAL A 62 -0.14 -8.05 9.34
C VAL A 62 -1.51 -7.45 9.03
N GLN A 63 -2.57 -8.22 9.26
CA GLN A 63 -3.95 -7.72 9.16
C GLN A 63 -4.18 -6.49 10.06
N ASP A 64 -5.00 -5.55 9.61
CA ASP A 64 -5.38 -4.32 10.35
C ASP A 64 -6.06 -4.59 11.71
N SER A 65 -6.64 -5.79 11.86
CA SER A 65 -7.20 -6.31 13.11
C SER A 65 -6.15 -6.69 14.16
N TYR A 66 -4.87 -6.81 13.79
CA TYR A 66 -3.79 -7.05 14.75
C TYR A 66 -3.67 -5.88 15.73
N ARG A 67 -3.24 -6.16 16.97
CA ARG A 67 -3.07 -5.15 18.01
C ARG A 67 -1.63 -5.16 18.50
N PRO A 68 -0.74 -4.33 17.91
CA PRO A 68 0.62 -4.19 18.39
C PRO A 68 0.66 -3.90 19.89
N ALA A 69 1.55 -4.61 20.60
CA ALA A 69 1.80 -4.35 22.00
C ALA A 69 2.38 -2.93 22.19
N PRO A 70 2.07 -2.25 23.29
CA PRO A 70 2.75 -1.01 23.64
C PRO A 70 4.27 -1.21 23.65
N TYR A 71 5.02 -0.24 23.10
CA TYR A 71 6.50 -0.25 23.05
C TYR A 71 7.11 -1.48 22.34
N ALA A 72 6.39 -2.08 21.38
CA ALA A 72 6.96 -3.14 20.55
C ALA A 72 8.21 -2.65 19.81
N LYS A 73 9.27 -3.47 19.82
CA LYS A 73 10.50 -3.20 19.05
C LYS A 73 10.26 -3.39 17.55
N THR A 74 9.41 -4.35 17.20
CA THR A 74 8.97 -4.61 15.82
C THR A 74 8.10 -3.47 15.31
N VAL A 75 8.39 -3.01 14.10
CA VAL A 75 7.54 -2.06 13.38
C VAL A 75 6.44 -2.85 12.68
N TYR A 76 5.21 -2.62 13.08
CA TYR A 76 4.04 -3.25 12.47
C TYR A 76 3.47 -2.38 11.35
N PHE A 77 3.15 -3.01 10.24
CA PHE A 77 2.49 -2.42 9.09
C PHE A 77 1.09 -3.00 8.95
N ALA A 78 0.07 -2.14 8.97
CA ALA A 78 -1.31 -2.56 8.76
C ALA A 78 -1.55 -2.82 7.27
N TYR A 79 -2.02 -4.01 6.93
CA TYR A 79 -2.51 -4.33 5.60
C TYR A 79 -3.70 -3.44 5.23
N LEU A 80 -3.64 -2.84 4.05
CA LEU A 80 -4.72 -2.07 3.45
C LEU A 80 -4.73 -2.27 1.94
N SER A 81 -5.80 -2.87 1.41
CA SER A 81 -6.02 -2.97 -0.04
C SER A 81 -6.33 -1.59 -0.64
N LEU A 82 -5.46 -1.08 -1.51
CA LEU A 82 -5.60 0.23 -2.15
C LEU A 82 -6.40 0.15 -3.46
N GLY A 83 -6.26 -0.94 -4.19
CA GLY A 83 -6.88 -1.14 -5.50
C GLY A 83 -8.10 -2.03 -5.48
N GLU A 84 -8.40 -2.71 -4.37
CA GLU A 84 -9.56 -3.58 -4.22
C GLU A 84 -10.31 -3.32 -2.90
N ILE A 85 -11.56 -3.77 -2.83
CA ILE A 85 -12.39 -3.75 -1.63
C ILE A 85 -12.67 -5.19 -1.21
N ASP A 86 -12.04 -5.59 -0.12
CA ASP A 86 -12.21 -6.90 0.49
C ASP A 86 -13.50 -6.92 1.34
N PRO A 87 -14.29 -8.01 1.27
CA PRO A 87 -15.52 -8.12 2.04
C PRO A 87 -15.24 -8.13 3.55
N GLY A 88 -16.09 -7.46 4.33
CA GLY A 88 -16.01 -7.49 5.80
C GLY A 88 -15.04 -6.48 6.43
N THR A 89 -14.19 -5.84 5.63
CA THR A 89 -13.33 -4.72 6.07
C THR A 89 -14.14 -3.50 6.47
N ASN A 90 -13.57 -2.60 7.27
CA ASN A 90 -14.26 -1.35 7.63
C ASN A 90 -14.52 -0.48 6.40
N VAL A 91 -13.58 -0.44 5.45
CA VAL A 91 -13.75 0.24 4.15
C VAL A 91 -14.99 -0.29 3.42
N SER A 92 -15.16 -1.61 3.32
CA SER A 92 -16.34 -2.20 2.67
C SER A 92 -17.65 -1.89 3.41
N LYS A 93 -17.64 -1.90 4.75
CA LYS A 93 -18.80 -1.58 5.58
C LYS A 93 -19.21 -0.12 5.41
N GLU A 94 -18.25 0.78 5.42
CA GLU A 94 -18.48 2.20 5.24
C GLU A 94 -19.09 2.51 3.87
N LEU A 95 -18.52 1.97 2.80
CA LEU A 95 -19.08 2.14 1.45
C LEU A 95 -20.46 1.49 1.31
N SER A 96 -20.72 0.40 2.02
CA SER A 96 -22.03 -0.27 1.99
C SER A 96 -23.11 0.49 2.77
N ALA A 97 -22.73 1.33 3.74
CA ALA A 97 -23.66 2.16 4.49
C ALA A 97 -24.29 3.28 3.63
N ILE A 98 -23.66 3.62 2.50
CA ILE A 98 -24.17 4.62 1.55
C ILE A 98 -24.90 3.90 0.41
N PRO A 99 -26.21 4.16 0.18
CA PRO A 99 -26.99 3.46 -0.83
C PRO A 99 -26.37 3.48 -2.23
N GLY A 100 -25.98 2.30 -2.71
CA GLY A 100 -25.40 2.08 -4.03
C GLY A 100 -23.93 2.47 -4.19
N GLU A 101 -23.27 2.98 -3.15
CA GLU A 101 -21.92 3.52 -3.27
C GLU A 101 -20.87 2.45 -3.54
N LEU A 102 -20.96 1.30 -2.87
CA LEU A 102 -20.08 0.16 -3.16
C LEU A 102 -20.12 -0.23 -4.64
N SER A 103 -21.29 -0.18 -5.28
CA SER A 103 -21.44 -0.44 -6.72
C SER A 103 -20.79 0.64 -7.58
N ARG A 104 -20.94 1.92 -7.21
CA ARG A 104 -20.35 3.07 -7.95
C ARG A 104 -18.82 3.12 -7.89
N VAL A 105 -18.25 2.62 -6.79
CA VAL A 105 -16.79 2.50 -6.59
C VAL A 105 -16.23 1.27 -7.31
N THR A 106 -17.03 0.23 -7.54
CA THR A 106 -16.56 -1.01 -8.16
C THR A 106 -16.32 -0.83 -9.67
N LEU A 107 -15.10 -1.11 -10.12
CA LEU A 107 -14.69 -1.18 -11.53
C LEU A 107 -14.99 -2.56 -12.13
N SER A 108 -14.61 -3.62 -11.42
CA SER A 108 -14.80 -5.03 -11.79
C SER A 108 -14.76 -5.91 -10.53
N LYS A 109 -14.94 -7.22 -10.69
CA LYS A 109 -14.83 -8.20 -9.60
C LYS A 109 -13.57 -9.02 -9.78
N ASN A 110 -12.86 -9.30 -8.69
CA ASN A 110 -11.81 -10.30 -8.66
C ASN A 110 -12.41 -11.60 -8.12
N VAL A 111 -12.55 -12.61 -8.97
CA VAL A 111 -13.26 -13.86 -8.61
C VAL A 111 -12.45 -14.67 -7.61
N PHE A 112 -11.13 -14.72 -7.80
CA PHE A 112 -10.22 -15.54 -6.99
C PHE A 112 -10.21 -15.09 -5.53
N TRP A 113 -10.02 -13.78 -5.30
CA TRP A 113 -9.98 -13.21 -3.95
C TRP A 113 -11.35 -12.82 -3.38
N HIS A 114 -12.43 -13.01 -4.14
CA HIS A 114 -13.78 -12.57 -3.78
C HIS A 114 -13.89 -11.07 -3.43
N SER A 115 -13.00 -10.26 -3.99
CA SER A 115 -12.91 -8.82 -3.79
C SER A 115 -13.49 -8.04 -4.98
N ARG A 116 -13.52 -6.70 -4.86
CA ARG A 116 -13.98 -5.79 -5.91
C ARG A 116 -12.86 -4.83 -6.30
N VAL A 117 -12.44 -4.83 -7.56
CA VAL A 117 -11.49 -3.82 -8.06
C VAL A 117 -12.14 -2.45 -7.96
N ALA A 118 -11.46 -1.51 -7.32
CA ALA A 118 -12.02 -0.26 -6.85
C ALA A 118 -11.49 0.95 -7.62
N ASP A 119 -12.36 1.93 -7.85
CA ASP A 119 -12.03 3.16 -8.53
C ASP A 119 -11.48 4.20 -7.55
N ILE A 120 -10.15 4.26 -7.43
CA ILE A 120 -9.41 5.23 -6.59
C ILE A 120 -9.62 6.71 -6.99
N ARG A 121 -10.35 6.99 -8.07
CA ARG A 121 -10.80 8.35 -8.43
C ARG A 121 -12.03 8.77 -7.63
N ARG A 122 -12.70 7.85 -6.93
CA ARG A 122 -13.90 8.15 -6.13
C ARG A 122 -13.52 8.69 -4.76
N ASP A 123 -14.05 9.86 -4.42
CA ASP A 123 -13.75 10.50 -3.14
C ASP A 123 -14.23 9.67 -1.95
N SER A 124 -15.40 9.04 -2.03
CA SER A 124 -15.93 8.15 -0.99
C SER A 124 -14.93 7.04 -0.62
N PHE A 125 -14.33 6.40 -1.61
CA PHE A 125 -13.32 5.35 -1.42
C PHE A 125 -12.02 5.91 -0.83
N ARG A 126 -11.50 7.02 -1.40
CA ARG A 126 -10.30 7.68 -0.86
C ARG A 126 -10.48 8.08 0.61
N GLN A 127 -11.66 8.60 0.95
CA GLN A 127 -11.98 9.02 2.31
C GLN A 127 -12.09 7.83 3.27
N ALA A 128 -12.68 6.71 2.83
CA ALA A 128 -12.73 5.48 3.63
C ALA A 128 -11.32 4.92 3.90
N LEU A 129 -10.45 4.92 2.88
CA LEU A 129 -9.04 4.53 3.03
C LEU A 129 -8.29 5.45 4.01
N LEU A 130 -8.47 6.78 3.90
CA LEU A 130 -7.81 7.73 4.80
C LEU A 130 -8.24 7.57 6.26
N ARG A 131 -9.53 7.29 6.50
CA ARG A 131 -10.04 6.95 7.84
C ARG A 131 -9.45 5.65 8.36
N GLN A 132 -9.40 4.60 7.55
CA GLN A 132 -8.77 3.35 7.96
C GLN A 132 -7.29 3.56 8.33
N ILE A 133 -6.52 4.29 7.53
CA ILE A 133 -5.13 4.64 7.87
C ILE A 133 -5.06 5.38 9.20
N GLN A 134 -5.95 6.35 9.43
CA GLN A 134 -5.99 7.07 10.70
C GLN A 134 -6.27 6.13 11.88
N ASP A 135 -7.18 5.18 11.72
CA ASP A 135 -7.55 4.20 12.72
C ASP A 135 -6.38 3.24 13.02
N ASP A 136 -5.67 2.77 11.99
CA ASP A 136 -4.49 1.92 12.12
C ASP A 136 -3.37 2.63 12.90
N LEU A 137 -3.09 3.89 12.56
CA LEU A 137 -2.08 4.68 13.28
C LEU A 137 -2.48 4.88 14.76
N ARG A 138 -3.77 5.12 15.05
CA ARG A 138 -4.26 5.16 16.45
C ARG A 138 -4.12 3.81 17.16
N ASN A 139 -4.15 2.71 16.41
CA ASN A 139 -3.94 1.35 16.92
C ASN A 139 -2.45 0.95 17.01
N ARG A 140 -1.53 1.92 16.99
CA ARG A 140 -0.07 1.76 17.19
C ARG A 140 0.66 1.04 16.06
N PHE A 141 0.07 0.97 14.86
CA PHE A 141 0.84 0.59 13.69
C PHE A 141 1.91 1.66 13.40
N GLY A 142 3.14 1.22 13.14
CA GLY A 142 4.27 2.11 12.82
C GLY A 142 4.37 2.45 11.33
N GLY A 143 3.52 1.84 10.51
CA GLY A 143 3.41 2.09 9.09
C GLY A 143 2.17 1.44 8.49
N ILE A 144 2.00 1.62 7.20
CA ILE A 144 0.92 1.03 6.40
C ILE A 144 1.52 0.21 5.25
N PHE A 145 0.85 -0.88 4.92
CA PHE A 145 1.15 -1.72 3.78
C PHE A 145 0.00 -1.61 2.77
N LEU A 146 0.25 -1.00 1.62
CA LEU A 146 -0.73 -0.77 0.56
C LEU A 146 -0.66 -1.90 -0.46
N ASP A 147 -1.71 -2.71 -0.53
CA ASP A 147 -1.80 -3.84 -1.46
C ASP A 147 -2.67 -3.52 -2.69
N THR A 148 -2.69 -4.44 -3.65
CA THR A 148 -3.56 -4.50 -4.84
C THR A 148 -3.42 -3.32 -5.80
N LEU A 149 -2.26 -2.66 -5.82
CA LEU A 149 -1.97 -1.55 -6.73
C LEU A 149 -2.13 -1.95 -8.20
N ASP A 150 -1.79 -3.19 -8.54
CA ASP A 150 -1.80 -3.68 -9.92
C ASP A 150 -3.23 -3.84 -10.48
N SER A 151 -4.22 -4.18 -9.65
CA SER A 151 -5.60 -4.46 -10.10
C SER A 151 -6.27 -3.29 -10.85
N PRO A 152 -6.33 -2.05 -10.32
CA PRO A 152 -6.88 -0.92 -11.04
C PRO A 152 -5.98 -0.46 -12.21
N LEU A 153 -4.67 -0.72 -12.14
CA LEU A 153 -3.75 -0.44 -13.25
C LEU A 153 -4.01 -1.37 -14.44
N GLU A 154 -4.31 -2.64 -14.17
CA GLU A 154 -4.67 -3.62 -15.20
C GLU A 154 -6.03 -3.31 -15.82
N TYR A 155 -7.05 -3.03 -14.99
CA TYR A 155 -8.35 -2.53 -15.46
C TYR A 155 -8.19 -1.32 -16.41
N ARG A 156 -7.27 -0.41 -16.10
CA ARG A 156 -6.99 0.76 -16.95
C ARG A 156 -6.41 0.36 -18.31
N LYS A 157 -5.55 -0.68 -18.39
CA LYS A 157 -5.00 -1.16 -19.65
C LYS A 157 -6.08 -1.80 -20.52
N GLU A 158 -6.95 -2.62 -19.92
CA GLU A 158 -8.07 -3.27 -20.58
C GLU A 158 -9.17 -2.28 -21.01
N HIS A 159 -9.35 -1.19 -20.27
CA HIS A 159 -10.37 -0.18 -20.51
C HIS A 159 -9.79 1.23 -20.61
N PRO A 160 -9.03 1.57 -21.67
CA PRO A 160 -8.26 2.81 -21.74
C PRO A 160 -9.10 4.10 -21.62
N ILE A 161 -10.35 4.08 -22.12
CA ILE A 161 -11.28 5.21 -22.00
C ILE A 161 -11.83 5.31 -20.58
N LYS A 162 -12.39 4.22 -20.03
CA LYS A 162 -13.03 4.21 -18.71
C LYS A 162 -12.02 4.35 -17.57
N GLY A 163 -10.84 3.77 -17.71
CA GLY A 163 -9.75 3.81 -16.74
C GLY A 163 -8.88 5.06 -16.82
N LYS A 164 -9.17 5.99 -17.74
CA LYS A 164 -8.43 7.25 -17.85
C LYS A 164 -8.37 7.96 -16.50
N GLY A 165 -7.16 8.27 -16.06
CA GLY A 165 -6.93 8.97 -14.79
C GLY A 165 -6.69 8.08 -13.58
N ILE A 166 -6.97 6.77 -13.61
CA ILE A 166 -6.72 5.86 -12.48
C ILE A 166 -5.27 5.96 -12.01
N ARG A 167 -4.31 5.81 -12.93
CA ARG A 167 -2.87 5.90 -12.63
C ARG A 167 -2.50 7.22 -11.93
N ARG A 168 -3.12 8.33 -12.31
CA ARG A 168 -2.88 9.66 -11.70
C ARG A 168 -3.49 9.72 -10.30
N ALA A 169 -4.71 9.20 -10.14
CA ALA A 169 -5.41 9.19 -8.86
C ALA A 169 -4.71 8.32 -7.82
N MET A 170 -4.13 7.17 -8.22
CA MET A 170 -3.30 6.33 -7.34
C MET A 170 -2.08 7.09 -6.81
N LYS A 171 -1.27 7.67 -7.72
CA LYS A 171 -0.08 8.46 -7.33
C LYS A 171 -0.46 9.61 -6.40
N SER A 172 -1.51 10.34 -6.77
CA SER A 172 -2.03 11.44 -5.95
C SER A 172 -2.49 10.96 -4.57
N PHE A 173 -3.12 9.79 -4.47
CA PHE A 173 -3.55 9.26 -3.18
C PHE A 173 -2.33 8.96 -2.28
N ILE A 174 -1.32 8.26 -2.81
CA ILE A 174 -0.10 7.95 -2.05
C ILE A 174 0.61 9.23 -1.61
N GLN A 175 0.68 10.24 -2.48
CA GLN A 175 1.19 11.58 -2.14
C GLN A 175 0.38 12.25 -1.02
N THR A 176 -0.95 12.15 -1.06
CA THR A 176 -1.83 12.67 0.00
C THR A 176 -1.58 11.95 1.33
N VAL A 177 -1.39 10.64 1.33
CA VAL A 177 -1.11 9.87 2.55
C VAL A 177 0.25 10.27 3.13
N HIS A 178 1.30 10.31 2.30
CA HIS A 178 2.63 10.74 2.72
C HIS A 178 2.62 12.15 3.34
N ALA A 179 1.91 13.09 2.71
CA ALA A 179 1.81 14.47 3.19
C ALA A 179 0.95 14.60 4.47
N SER A 180 -0.12 13.81 4.59
CA SER A 180 -1.04 13.88 5.75
C SER A 180 -0.44 13.27 7.02
N TYR A 181 0.50 12.34 6.88
CA TYR A 181 1.05 11.57 8.00
C TYR A 181 2.59 11.61 7.97
N PRO A 182 3.23 12.76 8.24
CA PRO A 182 4.67 12.87 8.20
C PRO A 182 5.33 11.90 9.20
N GLY A 183 6.30 11.12 8.72
CA GLY A 183 7.07 10.19 9.53
C GLY A 183 6.52 8.76 9.60
N ILE A 184 5.34 8.47 9.03
CA ILE A 184 4.90 7.07 8.90
C ILE A 184 5.67 6.38 7.78
N ARG A 185 5.89 5.07 7.93
CA ARG A 185 6.43 4.26 6.83
C ARG A 185 5.31 3.75 5.93
N ILE A 186 5.49 3.88 4.63
CA ILE A 186 4.57 3.35 3.62
C ILE A 186 5.31 2.26 2.84
N ILE A 187 4.78 1.05 2.85
CA ILE A 187 5.22 -0.03 1.96
C ILE A 187 4.11 -0.28 0.95
N VAL A 188 4.46 -0.49 -0.31
CA VAL A 188 3.50 -0.93 -1.34
C VAL A 188 3.80 -2.37 -1.75
N ASN A 189 2.76 -3.15 -2.03
CA ASN A 189 2.92 -4.41 -2.73
C ASN A 189 2.98 -4.15 -4.23
N ARG A 190 4.06 -4.58 -4.88
CA ARG A 190 4.27 -4.43 -6.33
C ARG A 190 4.02 -2.99 -6.82
N GLY A 191 3.02 -2.77 -7.68
CA GLY A 191 2.72 -1.48 -8.27
C GLY A 191 3.83 -1.01 -9.23
N PHE A 192 4.59 -1.94 -9.80
CA PHE A 192 5.86 -1.67 -10.51
C PHE A 192 5.70 -0.63 -11.63
N GLU A 193 4.55 -0.59 -12.31
CA GLU A 193 4.26 0.40 -13.37
C GLU A 193 4.37 1.85 -12.86
N ILE A 194 3.92 2.12 -11.63
CA ILE A 194 3.96 3.45 -11.03
C ILE A 194 5.08 3.62 -10.02
N LEU A 195 5.76 2.54 -9.64
CA LEU A 195 6.75 2.51 -8.57
C LEU A 195 7.82 3.61 -8.72
N PRO A 196 8.49 3.81 -9.87
CA PRO A 196 9.48 4.88 -9.98
C PRO A 196 8.93 6.27 -9.65
N SER A 197 7.67 6.53 -9.97
CA SER A 197 7.06 7.83 -9.74
C SER A 197 6.51 8.07 -8.34
N ILE A 198 6.32 7.01 -7.55
CA ILE A 198 5.87 7.09 -6.14
C ILE A 198 7.00 6.78 -5.16
N ALA A 199 8.18 6.40 -5.66
CA ALA A 199 9.34 6.05 -4.84
C ALA A 199 9.71 7.14 -3.83
N PRO A 200 9.68 8.45 -4.16
CA PRO A 200 9.96 9.51 -3.19
C PRO A 200 9.01 9.56 -1.99
N GLU A 201 7.79 9.04 -2.13
CA GLU A 201 6.74 9.12 -1.10
C GLU A 201 6.63 7.85 -0.23
N ILE A 202 7.33 6.78 -0.58
CA ILE A 202 7.24 5.47 0.10
C ILE A 202 8.58 5.09 0.76
N SER A 203 8.49 4.24 1.77
CA SER A 203 9.65 3.72 2.50
C SER A 203 10.12 2.37 1.96
N GLY A 204 9.23 1.61 1.33
CA GLY A 204 9.59 0.33 0.75
C GLY A 204 8.60 -0.22 -0.25
N VAL A 205 9.00 -1.30 -0.89
CA VAL A 205 8.19 -2.10 -1.81
C VAL A 205 8.38 -3.57 -1.49
N LEU A 206 7.28 -4.30 -1.41
CA LEU A 206 7.29 -5.76 -1.41
C LEU A 206 7.29 -6.22 -2.87
N PHE A 207 8.37 -6.90 -3.25
CA PHE A 207 8.46 -7.62 -4.51
C PHE A 207 7.94 -9.04 -4.27
N GLU A 208 6.67 -9.21 -4.58
CA GLU A 208 5.95 -10.47 -4.68
C GLU A 208 5.55 -10.66 -6.15
N ASP A 209 5.52 -11.83 -6.76
CA ASP A 209 6.36 -12.99 -6.47
C ASP A 209 7.80 -12.70 -6.93
N PHE A 210 8.79 -12.84 -6.05
CA PHE A 210 10.16 -12.46 -6.39
C PHE A 210 10.83 -13.52 -7.29
N CYS A 211 10.88 -14.76 -6.83
CA CYS A 211 11.61 -15.90 -7.39
C CYS A 211 10.73 -17.15 -7.54
N SER A 212 9.75 -17.37 -6.66
CA SER A 212 8.75 -18.43 -6.76
C SER A 212 7.35 -17.93 -6.39
N ARG A 213 6.35 -18.50 -7.04
CA ARG A 213 4.94 -18.13 -6.91
C ARG A 213 4.06 -19.35 -6.71
N PHE A 214 2.86 -19.11 -6.17
CA PHE A 214 1.78 -20.09 -6.26
C PHE A 214 1.00 -19.86 -7.56
N ASP A 215 0.99 -20.87 -8.42
CA ASP A 215 0.24 -20.86 -9.67
C ASP A 215 -1.22 -21.22 -9.39
N GLU A 216 -2.12 -20.27 -9.62
CA GLU A 216 -3.53 -20.41 -9.28
C GLU A 216 -4.27 -21.44 -10.14
N GLU A 217 -3.81 -21.69 -11.38
CA GLU A 217 -4.47 -22.61 -12.32
C GLU A 217 -4.14 -24.06 -11.95
N THR A 218 -2.85 -24.34 -11.77
CA THR A 218 -2.34 -25.67 -11.46
C THR A 218 -2.38 -26.00 -9.97
N LYS A 219 -2.56 -24.99 -9.10
CA LYS A 219 -2.47 -25.09 -7.63
C LYS A 219 -1.11 -25.63 -7.15
N THR A 220 -0.04 -25.22 -7.81
CA THR A 220 1.33 -25.65 -7.50
C THR A 220 2.27 -24.47 -7.30
N TYR A 221 3.39 -24.72 -6.62
CA TYR A 221 4.46 -23.73 -6.52
C TYR A 221 5.37 -23.84 -7.74
N VAL A 222 5.68 -22.71 -8.38
CA VAL A 222 6.49 -22.64 -9.60
C VAL A 222 7.53 -21.52 -9.51
N SER A 223 8.61 -21.63 -10.29
CA SER A 223 9.60 -20.56 -10.40
C SER A 223 9.06 -19.40 -11.23
N VAL A 224 9.34 -18.17 -10.80
CA VAL A 224 9.17 -16.97 -11.63
C VAL A 224 10.24 -16.99 -12.74
N PRO A 225 9.86 -16.80 -14.02
CA PRO A 225 10.80 -16.69 -15.13
C PRO A 225 11.84 -15.58 -14.89
N GLU A 226 13.08 -15.81 -15.37
CA GLU A 226 14.17 -14.85 -15.19
C GLU A 226 13.87 -13.50 -15.84
N ASP A 227 13.38 -13.51 -17.07
CA ASP A 227 13.07 -12.33 -17.86
C ASP A 227 11.93 -11.50 -17.24
N GLU A 228 10.92 -12.17 -16.69
CA GLU A 228 9.86 -11.54 -15.89
C GLU A 228 10.46 -10.83 -14.67
N ARG A 229 11.28 -11.53 -13.86
CA ARG A 229 11.93 -10.94 -12.69
C ARG A 229 12.86 -9.78 -13.05
N GLN A 230 13.67 -9.92 -14.08
CA GLN A 230 14.60 -8.88 -14.54
C GLN A 230 13.84 -7.62 -15.01
N SER A 231 12.67 -7.78 -15.63
CA SER A 231 11.82 -6.65 -16.04
C SER A 231 11.34 -5.82 -14.84
N PHE A 232 10.95 -6.48 -13.75
CA PHE A 232 10.58 -5.79 -12.51
C PHE A 232 11.79 -5.19 -11.77
N LEU A 233 12.94 -5.88 -11.76
CA LEU A 233 14.18 -5.34 -11.20
C LEU A 233 14.60 -4.02 -11.86
N GLN A 234 14.40 -3.88 -13.18
CA GLN A 234 14.66 -2.61 -13.86
C GLN A 234 13.81 -1.45 -13.32
N LEU A 235 12.53 -1.70 -13.04
CA LEU A 235 11.63 -0.70 -12.44
C LEU A 235 12.02 -0.40 -10.98
N ILE A 236 12.44 -1.41 -10.23
CA ILE A 236 12.99 -1.26 -8.88
C ILE A 236 14.25 -0.39 -8.89
N TYR A 237 15.19 -0.61 -9.80
CA TYR A 237 16.40 0.20 -9.89
C TYR A 237 16.08 1.65 -10.31
N GLN A 238 15.09 1.87 -11.18
CA GLN A 238 14.61 3.21 -11.50
C GLN A 238 13.98 3.91 -10.29
N ALA A 239 13.27 3.15 -9.44
CA ALA A 239 12.72 3.66 -8.19
C ALA A 239 13.82 4.00 -7.18
N LYS A 240 14.82 3.12 -7.00
CA LYS A 240 15.99 3.37 -6.13
C LYS A 240 16.80 4.59 -6.58
N LYS A 241 16.89 4.89 -7.88
CA LYS A 241 17.50 6.15 -8.37
C LYS A 241 16.79 7.41 -7.89
N ARG A 242 15.49 7.33 -7.61
CA ARG A 242 14.67 8.46 -7.14
C ARG A 242 14.53 8.49 -5.63
N ASN A 243 14.66 7.34 -4.98
CA ASN A 243 14.73 7.19 -3.53
C ASN A 243 15.79 6.13 -3.19
N PRO A 244 17.05 6.54 -2.93
CA PRO A 244 18.14 5.62 -2.59
C PRO A 244 17.90 4.81 -1.32
N GLU A 245 17.05 5.30 -0.43
CA GLU A 245 16.68 4.65 0.84
C GLU A 245 15.51 3.66 0.67
N LEU A 246 14.99 3.49 -0.55
CA LEU A 246 13.87 2.59 -0.82
C LEU A 246 14.26 1.14 -0.48
N VAL A 247 13.60 0.60 0.54
CA VAL A 247 13.73 -0.80 0.94
C VAL A 247 12.97 -1.70 -0.03
N VAL A 248 13.61 -2.77 -0.50
CA VAL A 248 12.97 -3.78 -1.34
C VAL A 248 12.91 -5.08 -0.56
N LEU A 249 11.72 -5.56 -0.26
CA LEU A 249 11.46 -6.80 0.46
C LEU A 249 11.13 -7.89 -0.57
N ALA A 250 11.84 -9.01 -0.55
CA ALA A 250 11.55 -10.14 -1.42
C ALA A 250 10.61 -11.13 -0.72
N LEU A 251 9.44 -11.38 -1.31
CA LEU A 251 8.50 -12.39 -0.84
C LEU A 251 8.37 -13.51 -1.88
N ASP A 252 8.48 -14.73 -1.38
CA ASP A 252 8.40 -15.96 -2.17
C ASP A 252 7.46 -16.98 -1.53
N TYR A 253 6.88 -17.82 -2.39
CA TYR A 253 5.96 -18.87 -2.00
C TYR A 253 6.54 -20.26 -2.25
N ASP A 254 6.41 -21.15 -1.28
CA ASP A 254 6.90 -22.54 -1.35
C ASP A 254 6.02 -23.46 -0.49
N ASP A 255 6.15 -24.77 -0.70
CA ASP A 255 5.44 -25.77 0.10
C ASP A 255 6.07 -25.87 1.51
N PRO A 256 5.30 -25.63 2.60
CA PRO A 256 5.82 -25.73 3.96
C PRO A 256 6.34 -27.12 4.35
N ASP A 257 5.74 -28.18 3.79
CA ASP A 257 6.08 -29.56 4.11
C ASP A 257 7.21 -30.08 3.21
N HIS A 258 7.28 -29.59 1.95
CA HIS A 258 8.24 -30.07 0.95
C HIS A 258 8.86 -28.91 0.14
N PRO A 259 9.65 -28.01 0.77
CA PRO A 259 10.14 -26.82 0.11
C PRO A 259 11.09 -27.14 -1.05
N ALA A 260 10.78 -26.61 -2.24
CA ALA A 260 11.56 -26.84 -3.46
C ALA A 260 12.35 -25.59 -3.92
N PHE A 261 11.90 -24.39 -3.56
CA PHE A 261 12.41 -23.13 -4.10
C PHE A 261 13.21 -22.31 -3.09
N THR A 262 12.93 -22.47 -1.79
CA THR A 262 13.45 -21.66 -0.68
C THR A 262 14.96 -21.37 -0.79
N LYS A 263 15.79 -22.40 -1.00
CA LYS A 263 17.26 -22.25 -1.10
C LYS A 263 17.70 -21.46 -2.33
N LYS A 264 17.07 -21.69 -3.48
CA LYS A 264 17.35 -20.97 -4.73
C LYS A 264 16.98 -19.50 -4.58
N CYS A 265 15.79 -19.22 -4.06
CA CYS A 265 15.28 -17.87 -3.89
C CYS A 265 16.08 -17.06 -2.86
N GLU A 266 16.54 -17.70 -1.78
CA GLU A 266 17.47 -17.08 -0.83
C GLU A 266 18.81 -16.70 -1.48
N GLN A 267 19.35 -17.51 -2.39
CA GLN A 267 20.58 -17.16 -3.09
C GLN A 267 20.39 -15.96 -4.02
N ILE A 268 19.23 -15.84 -4.67
CA ILE A 268 18.91 -14.73 -5.56
C ILE A 268 18.72 -13.45 -4.75
N SER A 269 17.93 -13.48 -3.67
CA SER A 269 17.69 -12.29 -2.83
C SER A 269 18.97 -11.78 -2.17
N ARG A 270 19.88 -12.66 -1.75
CA ARG A 270 21.22 -12.28 -1.24
C ARG A 270 22.08 -11.55 -2.28
N ARG A 271 21.96 -11.89 -3.57
CA ARG A 271 22.70 -11.19 -4.64
C ARG A 271 22.18 -9.78 -4.87
N GLU A 272 20.87 -9.59 -4.66
CA GLU A 272 20.20 -8.29 -4.78
C GLU A 272 20.26 -7.45 -3.50
N ASP A 273 20.75 -8.02 -2.39
CA ASP A 273 20.73 -7.44 -1.05
C ASP A 273 19.30 -7.08 -0.58
N PHE A 274 18.35 -7.97 -0.86
CA PHE A 274 16.96 -7.82 -0.43
C PHE A 274 16.69 -8.70 0.80
N PRO A 275 16.15 -8.15 1.90
CA PRO A 275 15.55 -8.96 2.96
C PRO A 275 14.53 -9.92 2.34
N HIS A 276 14.55 -11.18 2.76
CA HIS A 276 13.81 -12.25 2.11
C HIS A 276 12.98 -13.06 3.10
N TYR A 277 11.72 -13.28 2.77
CA TYR A 277 10.79 -14.10 3.53
C TYR A 277 10.09 -15.09 2.61
N VAL A 278 9.93 -16.34 3.08
CA VAL A 278 9.23 -17.41 2.36
C VAL A 278 8.06 -17.89 3.21
N SER A 279 6.89 -17.99 2.60
CA SER A 279 5.65 -18.45 3.24
C SER A 279 4.91 -19.44 2.35
N ASP A 280 3.90 -20.08 2.90
CA ASP A 280 2.81 -20.62 2.10
C ASP A 280 2.01 -19.48 1.42
N TRP A 281 1.25 -19.80 0.38
CA TRP A 281 0.49 -18.81 -0.39
C TRP A 281 -0.61 -18.11 0.42
N THR A 282 -1.03 -18.68 1.55
CA THR A 282 -2.06 -18.07 2.42
C THR A 282 -1.46 -17.11 3.46
N LEU A 283 -0.13 -16.99 3.51
CA LEU A 283 0.58 -16.15 4.47
C LEU A 283 0.23 -16.49 5.93
N SER A 284 -0.01 -17.77 6.21
CA SER A 284 -0.41 -18.27 7.53
C SER A 284 0.65 -19.17 8.17
N THR A 285 1.61 -19.65 7.38
CA THR A 285 2.65 -20.58 7.80
C THR A 285 4.00 -20.21 7.18
N SER A 286 4.99 -19.96 8.04
CA SER A 286 6.37 -19.73 7.58
C SER A 286 6.97 -21.03 7.06
N VAL A 287 7.64 -20.98 5.91
CA VAL A 287 8.39 -22.12 5.38
C VAL A 287 9.78 -22.12 6.01
N SER A 288 10.12 -23.20 6.73
CA SER A 288 11.41 -23.28 7.40
C SER A 288 12.53 -23.56 6.39
N ARG A 289 13.69 -22.95 6.62
CA ARG A 289 14.92 -23.33 5.93
C ARG A 289 15.27 -24.73 6.43
N GLY A 290 14.99 -25.77 5.64
CA GLY A 290 15.44 -27.13 5.94
C GLY A 290 16.93 -27.10 6.34
N LYS A 291 17.28 -27.89 7.36
CA LYS A 291 18.65 -27.96 7.92
C LYS A 291 19.70 -28.30 6.88
#